data_AF-A0A2V5XGZ6-F1
#
_entry.id   AF-A0A2V5XGZ6-F1
#
_cell.length_a   1.000
_cell.length_b   1.000
_cell.length_c   1.000
_cell.angle_alpha   90.00
_cell.angle_beta   90.00
_cell.angle_gamma   90.00
#
_symmetry.space_group_name_H-M   'P 1'
#
loop_
_entity.id
_entity.type
_entity.pdbx_description
1 polymer ?
#
loop_
_entity_poly.entity_id
_entity_poly.type
_entity_poly.pdbx_seq_one_letter_code
_entity_poly.pdbx_strand_id
1 'polypeptide(L)'
;MAIPSLIWTEIKFLLPWWAVTVATSYLLLLATPASEYSDYPLMCLGLGCALLAAQAFSRAIPPGETDTSAPEQAWTVRMSAVSITSLAAAAVFSLISAAFRASSGLPTPLLAVVTLTPALGIVPYLTMRTGKPFAAVVLAAFIVGLIKIASCIVVRIVYGADAQADGYMAGDWQTAKLMISLFWIGTVIISVVSAAAWRHRCSALLTAAPPGSGLAVALSQND
;
A
#
# COMPACT_ATOMS: atom_id res chain seq x y z
N MET A 1 -14.51 12.96 19.89
CA MET A 1 -13.63 13.78 19.01
C MET A 1 -14.12 13.65 17.56
N ALA A 2 -14.12 14.70 16.74
CA ALA A 2 -14.62 14.59 15.36
C ALA A 2 -13.65 13.80 14.46
N ILE A 3 -14.15 12.87 13.63
CA ILE A 3 -13.34 12.01 12.73
C ILE A 3 -12.24 12.79 11.95
N PRO A 4 -12.49 13.98 11.39
CA PRO A 4 -11.46 14.75 10.69
C PRO A 4 -10.25 15.13 11.56
N SER A 5 -10.47 15.40 12.85
CA SER A 5 -9.40 15.77 13.78
C SER A 5 -8.47 14.59 14.11
N LEU A 6 -9.02 13.36 14.14
CA LEU A 6 -8.25 12.14 14.32
C LEU A 6 -7.39 11.83 13.07
N ILE A 7 -7.97 11.97 11.88
CA ILE A 7 -7.23 11.81 10.60
C ILE A 7 -6.08 12.80 10.54
N TRP A 8 -6.31 14.07 10.88
CA TRP A 8 -5.27 15.09 10.89
C TRP A 8 -4.12 14.77 11.85
N THR A 9 -4.43 14.18 13.00
CA THR A 9 -3.43 13.78 13.99
C THR A 9 -2.55 12.65 13.46
N GLU A 10 -3.15 11.67 12.78
CA GLU A 10 -2.40 10.60 12.10
C GLU A 10 -1.54 11.14 10.95
N ILE A 11 -2.05 12.07 10.15
CA ILE A 11 -1.27 12.73 9.08
C ILE A 11 -0.04 13.44 9.65
N LYS A 12 -0.20 14.20 10.75
CA LYS A 12 0.93 14.88 11.41
C LYS A 12 2.01 13.92 11.86
N PHE A 13 1.62 12.75 12.38
CA PHE A 13 2.58 11.71 12.74
C PHE A 13 3.32 11.13 11.53
N LEU A 14 2.61 10.93 10.41
CA LEU A 14 3.18 10.36 9.20
C LEU A 14 4.05 11.35 8.42
N LEU A 15 3.90 12.65 8.67
CA LEU A 15 4.60 13.72 7.96
C LEU A 15 6.14 13.57 7.86
N PRO A 16 6.90 13.25 8.94
CA PRO A 16 8.34 13.03 8.82
C PRO A 16 8.68 11.85 7.90
N TRP A 17 7.96 10.73 8.00
CA TRP A 17 8.15 9.56 7.14
C TRP A 17 7.75 9.84 5.69
N TRP A 18 6.75 10.69 5.51
CA TRP A 18 6.30 11.13 4.19
C TRP A 18 7.39 11.99 3.53
N ALA A 19 7.99 12.92 4.27
CA ALA A 19 9.09 13.74 3.78
C ALA A 19 10.30 12.88 3.36
N VAL A 20 10.65 11.87 4.17
CA VAL A 20 11.71 10.89 3.82
C VAL A 20 11.35 10.13 2.55
N THR A 21 10.12 9.62 2.45
CA THR A 21 9.62 8.88 1.27
C THR A 21 9.75 9.71 -0.01
N VAL A 22 9.31 10.96 0.02
CA VAL A 22 9.36 11.87 -1.13
C VAL A 22 10.81 12.22 -1.45
N ALA A 23 11.62 12.60 -0.45
CA ALA A 23 13.00 13.00 -0.66
C ALA A 23 13.86 11.86 -1.23
N THR A 24 13.75 10.64 -0.69
CA THR A 24 14.50 9.49 -1.20
C THR A 24 14.09 9.12 -2.62
N SER A 25 12.79 9.07 -2.91
CA SER A 25 12.29 8.77 -4.26
C SER A 25 12.75 9.83 -5.27
N TYR A 26 12.79 11.09 -4.85
CA TYR A 26 13.29 12.20 -5.63
C TYR A 26 14.80 12.11 -5.90
N LEU A 27 15.61 11.85 -4.86
CA LEU A 27 17.06 11.69 -5.02
C LEU A 27 17.40 10.58 -6.01
N LEU A 28 16.68 9.45 -5.96
CA LEU A 28 16.83 8.39 -6.97
C LEU A 28 16.39 8.82 -8.36
N LEU A 29 15.30 9.59 -8.47
CA LEU A 29 14.83 10.09 -9.75
C LEU A 29 15.86 11.01 -10.42
N LEU A 30 16.56 11.83 -9.65
CA LEU A 30 17.64 12.70 -10.12
C LEU A 30 18.94 11.94 -10.41
N ALA A 31 19.26 10.93 -9.59
CA ALA A 31 20.49 10.15 -9.72
C ALA A 31 20.45 9.16 -10.89
N THR A 32 19.25 8.76 -11.34
CA THR A 32 19.08 7.86 -12.47
C THR A 32 18.96 8.66 -13.77
N PRO A 33 19.76 8.37 -14.81
CA PRO A 33 19.66 9.08 -16.08
C PRO A 33 18.33 8.78 -16.79
N ALA A 34 17.77 9.78 -17.48
CA ALA A 34 16.50 9.64 -18.20
C ALA A 34 16.55 8.66 -19.37
N SER A 35 17.75 8.34 -19.88
CA SER A 35 17.99 7.35 -20.93
C SER A 35 17.87 5.91 -20.46
N GLU A 36 17.99 5.67 -19.14
CA GLU A 36 17.73 4.36 -18.55
C GLU A 36 16.25 4.29 -18.18
N TYR A 37 15.50 3.40 -18.84
CA TYR A 37 14.17 2.96 -18.42
C TYR A 37 14.27 2.25 -17.08
N SER A 38 14.40 3.05 -16.02
CA SER A 38 14.73 2.58 -14.69
C SER A 38 13.51 2.70 -13.79
N ASP A 39 12.98 1.56 -13.37
CA ASP A 39 11.84 1.47 -12.46
C ASP A 39 12.20 1.79 -11.00
N TYR A 40 13.49 1.99 -10.68
CA TYR A 40 13.97 2.18 -9.31
C TYR A 40 13.31 3.36 -8.55
N PRO A 41 13.09 4.54 -9.15
CA PRO A 41 12.41 5.63 -8.45
C PRO A 41 10.97 5.29 -8.06
N LEU A 42 10.25 4.55 -8.93
CA LEU A 42 8.90 4.05 -8.65
C LEU A 42 8.90 2.95 -7.57
N MET A 43 9.89 2.07 -7.58
CA MET A 43 10.06 1.07 -6.53
C MET A 43 10.34 1.72 -5.17
N CYS A 44 11.18 2.76 -5.13
CA CYS A 44 11.43 3.53 -3.91
C CYS A 44 10.18 4.24 -3.39
N LEU A 45 9.38 4.83 -4.28
CA LEU A 45 8.09 5.40 -3.92
C LEU A 45 7.17 4.33 -3.29
N GLY A 46 7.00 3.19 -3.97
CA GLY A 46 6.18 2.09 -3.47
C GLY A 46 6.66 1.56 -2.11
N LEU A 47 7.98 1.44 -1.92
CA LEU A 47 8.57 1.00 -0.65
C LEU A 47 8.36 2.04 0.47
N GLY A 48 8.51 3.33 0.19
CA GLY A 48 8.24 4.39 1.17
C GLY A 48 6.76 4.45 1.56
N CYS A 49 5.85 4.29 0.60
CA CYS A 49 4.42 4.16 0.87
C CYS A 49 4.09 2.90 1.71
N ALA A 50 4.76 1.78 1.45
CA ALA A 50 4.64 0.59 2.28
C ALA A 50 5.13 0.85 3.72
N LEU A 51 6.25 1.56 3.90
CA LEU A 51 6.73 1.94 5.23
C LEU A 51 5.75 2.88 5.95
N LEU A 52 5.17 3.86 5.25
CA LEU A 52 4.12 4.73 5.81
C LEU A 52 2.93 3.92 6.33
N ALA A 53 2.44 2.97 5.52
CA ALA A 53 1.38 2.08 5.91
C ALA A 53 1.76 1.23 7.12
N ALA A 54 2.94 0.62 7.12
CA ALA A 54 3.43 -0.18 8.23
C ALA A 54 3.55 0.64 9.53
N GLN A 55 4.00 1.90 9.47
CA GLN A 55 4.09 2.78 10.64
C GLN A 55 2.73 3.22 11.17
N ALA A 56 1.74 3.45 10.29
CA ALA A 56 0.38 3.76 10.73
C ALA A 56 -0.26 2.57 11.47
N PHE A 57 0.03 1.34 11.03
CA PHE A 57 -0.56 0.12 11.58
C PHE A 57 0.29 -0.57 12.65
N SER A 58 1.51 -0.11 12.93
CA SER A 58 2.37 -0.65 13.99
C SER A 58 1.96 -0.19 15.39
N ARG A 59 1.25 0.94 15.51
CA ARG A 59 0.84 1.44 16.82
C ARG A 59 -0.28 0.59 17.41
N ALA A 60 -0.07 0.13 18.64
CA ALA A 60 -1.13 -0.44 19.47
C ALA A 60 -2.28 0.57 19.60
N ILE A 61 -3.51 0.06 19.63
CA ILE A 61 -4.68 0.90 19.97
C ILE A 61 -4.45 1.36 21.42
N PRO A 62 -4.44 2.68 21.71
CA PRO A 62 -4.16 3.17 23.05
C PRO A 62 -5.20 2.60 24.04
N PRO A 63 -4.75 2.04 25.19
CA PRO A 63 -5.67 1.56 26.22
C PRO A 63 -6.25 2.78 26.94
N GLY A 64 -7.53 3.07 26.69
CA GLY A 64 -8.23 4.20 27.33
C GLY A 64 -9.44 4.73 26.55
N GLU A 65 -9.56 4.40 25.26
CA GLU A 65 -10.76 4.71 24.45
C GLU A 65 -11.71 3.50 24.47
N THR A 66 -12.18 3.17 25.67
CA THR A 66 -13.30 2.26 25.89
C THR A 66 -14.59 2.98 25.51
N ASP A 67 -14.92 2.94 24.23
CA ASP A 67 -16.29 2.99 23.77
C ASP A 67 -16.42 2.02 22.58
N THR A 68 -17.55 1.34 22.52
CA THR A 68 -17.86 0.11 21.78
C THR A 68 -17.85 0.19 20.24
N SER A 69 -17.07 1.11 19.65
CA SER A 69 -16.88 1.37 18.21
C SER A 69 -15.45 1.09 17.69
N ALA A 70 -14.60 0.47 18.52
CA ALA A 70 -13.14 0.68 18.59
C ALA A 70 -12.21 0.21 17.43
N PRO A 71 -12.41 -0.92 16.71
CA PRO A 71 -11.39 -1.40 15.75
C PRO A 71 -11.60 -0.92 14.30
N GLU A 72 -12.85 -0.82 13.84
CA GLU A 72 -13.19 -0.45 12.46
C GLU A 72 -12.99 1.05 12.21
N GLN A 73 -13.34 1.88 13.19
CA GLN A 73 -13.11 3.32 13.13
C GLN A 73 -11.60 3.63 13.13
N ALA A 74 -10.81 2.99 14.00
CA ALA A 74 -9.36 3.15 14.03
C ALA A 74 -8.71 2.71 12.70
N TRP A 75 -9.16 1.59 12.14
CA TRP A 75 -8.75 1.15 10.80
C TRP A 75 -9.07 2.20 9.74
N THR A 76 -10.29 2.72 9.73
CA THR A 76 -10.75 3.71 8.74
C THR A 76 -9.98 5.01 8.82
N VAL A 77 -9.72 5.52 10.03
CA VAL A 77 -8.91 6.72 10.27
C VAL A 77 -7.47 6.52 9.76
N ARG A 78 -6.83 5.41 10.15
CA ARG A 78 -5.45 5.09 9.73
C ARG A 78 -5.36 4.88 8.22
N MET A 79 -6.29 4.12 7.63
CA MET A 79 -6.35 3.92 6.18
C MET A 79 -6.56 5.23 5.43
N SER A 80 -7.40 6.13 5.94
CA SER A 80 -7.63 7.44 5.33
C SER A 80 -6.35 8.28 5.36
N ALA A 81 -5.66 8.36 6.50
CA ALA A 81 -4.41 9.09 6.63
C ALA A 81 -3.29 8.53 5.73
N VAL A 82 -3.12 7.20 5.68
CA VAL A 82 -2.14 6.54 4.80
C VAL A 82 -2.50 6.74 3.33
N SER A 83 -3.78 6.68 2.98
CA SER A 83 -4.22 6.90 1.58
C SER A 83 -3.95 8.34 1.14
N ILE A 84 -4.29 9.33 1.97
CA ILE A 84 -4.05 10.75 1.68
C ILE A 84 -2.55 11.03 1.53
N THR A 85 -1.74 10.56 2.49
CA THR A 85 -0.28 10.79 2.46
C THR A 85 0.40 10.07 1.29
N SER A 86 0.00 8.85 0.99
CA SER A 86 0.52 8.09 -0.15
C SER A 86 0.12 8.70 -1.49
N LEU A 87 -1.12 9.18 -1.62
CA LEU A 87 -1.60 9.87 -2.81
C LEU A 87 -0.87 11.20 -3.00
N ALA A 88 -0.64 11.95 -1.93
CA ALA A 88 0.17 13.16 -1.97
C ALA A 88 1.61 12.88 -2.40
N ALA A 89 2.23 11.80 -1.91
CA ALA A 89 3.56 11.38 -2.34
C ALA A 89 3.58 11.02 -3.85
N ALA A 90 2.60 10.24 -4.32
CA ALA A 90 2.46 9.89 -5.72
C ALA A 90 2.23 11.10 -6.62
N ALA A 91 1.42 12.07 -6.18
CA ALA A 91 1.18 13.32 -6.90
C ALA A 91 2.45 14.16 -7.02
N VAL A 92 3.18 14.35 -5.91
CA VAL A 92 4.47 15.07 -5.91
C VAL A 92 5.47 14.37 -6.83
N PHE A 93 5.60 13.05 -6.72
CA PHE A 93 6.47 12.26 -7.59
C PHE A 93 6.10 12.42 -9.06
N SER A 94 4.80 12.40 -9.39
CA SER A 94 4.31 12.54 -10.76
C SER A 94 4.58 13.93 -11.34
N LEU A 95 4.33 14.99 -10.56
CA LEU A 95 4.58 16.38 -10.98
C LEU A 95 6.06 16.61 -11.24
N ILE A 96 6.93 16.14 -10.34
CA ILE A 96 8.37 16.24 -10.51
C ILE A 96 8.82 15.42 -11.72
N SER A 97 8.35 14.18 -11.85
CA SER A 97 8.69 13.34 -13.01
C SER A 97 8.26 13.99 -14.33
N ALA A 98 7.09 14.63 -14.38
CA ALA A 98 6.64 15.36 -15.56
C ALA A 98 7.55 16.56 -15.87
N ALA A 99 8.03 17.27 -14.84
CA ALA A 99 8.93 18.42 -15.02
C ALA A 99 10.33 18.03 -15.52
N PHE A 100 10.87 16.88 -15.07
CA PHE A 100 12.25 16.48 -15.35
C PHE A 100 12.40 15.36 -16.40
N ARG A 101 11.31 14.63 -16.73
CA ARG A 101 11.32 13.46 -17.64
C ARG A 101 10.18 13.50 -18.65
N ALA A 102 9.99 14.63 -19.31
CA ALA A 102 8.90 14.89 -20.26
C ALA A 102 8.78 13.88 -21.45
N SER A 103 9.75 12.99 -21.67
CA SER A 103 9.75 12.04 -22.79
C SER A 103 9.60 10.56 -22.40
N SER A 104 9.33 10.21 -21.14
CA SER A 104 9.13 8.80 -20.79
C SER A 104 7.80 8.32 -21.39
N GLY A 105 7.80 7.40 -22.36
CA GLY A 105 6.59 6.80 -22.94
C GLY A 105 5.73 5.99 -21.96
N LEU A 106 6.03 6.06 -20.66
CA LEU A 106 5.30 5.43 -19.57
C LEU A 106 4.26 6.41 -18.99
N PRO A 107 3.05 5.95 -18.66
CA PRO A 107 2.08 6.75 -17.93
C PRO A 107 2.50 6.86 -16.45
N THR A 108 3.55 7.62 -16.17
CA THR A 108 4.13 7.83 -14.84
C THR A 108 3.10 8.13 -13.74
N PRO A 109 2.07 9.00 -13.93
CA PRO A 109 1.05 9.21 -12.89
C PRO A 109 0.21 7.97 -12.62
N LEU A 110 -0.13 7.19 -13.65
CA LEU A 110 -0.85 5.94 -13.48
C LEU A 110 -0.01 4.97 -12.65
N LEU A 111 1.25 4.76 -13.04
CA LEU A 111 2.17 3.88 -12.34
C LEU A 111 2.39 4.29 -10.89
N ALA A 112 2.57 5.58 -10.61
CA ALA A 112 2.73 6.11 -9.26
C ALA A 112 1.49 5.84 -8.37
N VAL A 113 0.30 5.79 -8.95
CA VAL A 113 -0.93 5.42 -8.22
C VAL A 113 -1.03 3.90 -8.06
N VAL A 114 -0.74 3.11 -9.10
CA VAL A 114 -0.87 1.65 -8.98
C VAL A 114 0.17 1.07 -8.01
N THR A 115 1.36 1.67 -7.87
CA THR A 115 2.37 1.27 -6.87
C THR A 115 1.90 1.43 -5.42
N LEU A 116 0.84 2.19 -5.17
CA LEU A 116 0.22 2.31 -3.84
C LEU A 116 -0.56 1.06 -3.45
N THR A 117 -0.98 0.26 -4.42
CA THR A 117 -1.86 -0.92 -4.23
C THR A 117 -1.37 -1.89 -3.15
N PRO A 118 -0.11 -2.39 -3.18
CA PRO A 118 0.39 -3.27 -2.13
C PRO A 118 0.55 -2.56 -0.78
N ALA A 119 0.88 -1.27 -0.79
CA ALA A 119 1.02 -0.45 0.42
C ALA A 119 -0.33 -0.23 1.14
N LEU A 120 -1.44 -0.15 0.41
CA LEU A 120 -2.78 0.05 0.98
C LEU A 120 -3.53 -1.25 1.29
N GLY A 121 -3.25 -2.34 0.58
CA GLY A 121 -3.95 -3.62 0.78
C GLY A 121 -3.17 -4.61 1.63
N ILE A 122 -1.97 -4.96 1.18
CA ILE A 122 -1.19 -6.08 1.73
C ILE A 122 -0.49 -5.66 3.03
N VAL A 123 0.19 -4.52 3.03
CA VAL A 123 1.04 -4.09 4.15
C VAL A 123 0.25 -3.86 5.44
N PRO A 124 -0.90 -3.17 5.45
CA PRO A 124 -1.69 -2.99 6.67
C PRO A 124 -2.13 -4.33 7.26
N TYR A 125 -2.64 -5.23 6.41
CA TYR A 125 -3.05 -6.58 6.80
C TYR A 125 -1.89 -7.37 7.44
N LEU A 126 -0.73 -7.40 6.78
CA LEU A 126 0.44 -8.11 7.29
C LEU A 126 1.00 -7.47 8.56
N THR A 127 0.98 -6.15 8.66
CA THR A 127 1.46 -5.43 9.86
C THR A 127 0.64 -5.81 11.08
N MET A 128 -0.68 -5.84 10.95
CA MET A 128 -1.57 -6.25 12.04
C MET A 128 -1.47 -7.75 12.34
N ARG A 129 -1.25 -8.60 11.33
CA ARG A 129 -1.11 -10.04 11.53
C ARG A 129 0.20 -10.43 12.21
N THR A 130 1.30 -9.75 11.86
CA THR A 130 2.65 -10.08 12.36
C THR A 130 3.03 -9.29 13.60
N GLY A 131 2.40 -8.13 13.84
CA GLY A 131 2.83 -7.17 14.85
C GLY A 131 4.21 -6.55 14.57
N LYS A 132 4.81 -6.83 13.40
CA LYS A 132 6.19 -6.47 13.06
C LYS A 132 6.19 -5.66 11.74
N PRO A 133 6.24 -4.32 11.79
CA PRO A 133 6.06 -3.47 10.61
C PRO A 133 7.10 -3.74 9.52
N PHE A 134 8.37 -3.91 9.89
CA PHE A 134 9.43 -4.19 8.93
C PHE A 134 9.24 -5.56 8.24
N ALA A 135 8.92 -6.60 9.02
CA ALA A 135 8.67 -7.93 8.48
C ALA A 135 7.45 -7.94 7.54
N ALA A 136 6.42 -7.15 7.84
CA ALA A 136 5.26 -6.98 6.97
C ALA A 136 5.61 -6.35 5.62
N VAL A 137 6.47 -5.33 5.60
CA VAL A 137 6.95 -4.70 4.35
C VAL A 137 7.77 -5.68 3.52
N VAL A 138 8.70 -6.41 4.15
CA VAL A 138 9.52 -7.42 3.47
C VAL A 138 8.64 -8.53 2.89
N LEU A 139 7.66 -9.02 3.65
CA LEU A 139 6.75 -10.06 3.19
C LEU A 139 5.81 -9.56 2.08
N ALA A 140 5.35 -8.31 2.14
CA ALA A 140 4.58 -7.70 1.06
C ALA A 140 5.41 -7.59 -0.22
N ALA A 141 6.67 -7.14 -0.12
CA ALA A 141 7.59 -7.08 -1.25
C ALA A 141 7.85 -8.47 -1.85
N PHE A 142 8.01 -9.49 -0.99
CA PHE A 142 8.16 -10.88 -1.42
C PHE A 142 6.93 -11.39 -2.17
N ILE A 143 5.71 -11.12 -1.67
CA ILE A 143 4.46 -11.49 -2.35
C ILE A 143 4.36 -10.82 -3.73
N VAL A 144 4.65 -9.52 -3.82
CA VAL A 144 4.66 -8.78 -5.08
C VAL A 144 5.72 -9.35 -6.04
N GLY A 145 6.90 -9.73 -5.51
CA GLY A 145 7.94 -10.43 -6.25
C GLY A 145 7.47 -11.77 -6.82
N LEU A 146 6.76 -12.59 -6.03
CA LEU A 146 6.20 -13.86 -6.50
C LEU A 146 5.16 -13.66 -7.61
N ILE A 147 4.30 -12.66 -7.48
CA ILE A 147 3.32 -12.29 -8.52
C ILE A 147 4.04 -11.91 -9.82
N LYS A 148 5.15 -11.16 -9.71
CA LYS A 148 5.99 -10.79 -10.86
C LYS A 148 6.62 -12.03 -11.52
N ILE A 149 7.20 -12.93 -10.74
CA ILE A 149 7.79 -14.18 -11.26
C ILE A 149 6.73 -15.04 -11.96
N ALA A 150 5.56 -15.21 -11.35
CA ALA A 150 4.45 -15.94 -11.96
C ALA A 150 4.01 -15.30 -13.29
N SER A 151 3.95 -13.97 -13.35
CA SER A 151 3.63 -13.23 -14.57
C SER A 151 4.65 -13.48 -15.67
N CYS A 152 5.95 -13.49 -15.34
CA CYS A 152 7.02 -13.82 -16.28
C CYS A 152 6.91 -15.27 -16.77
N ILE A 153 6.58 -16.23 -15.90
CA ILE A 153 6.39 -17.64 -16.29
C ILE A 153 5.28 -17.75 -17.33
N VAL A 154 4.13 -17.13 -17.09
CA VAL A 154 2.99 -17.14 -18.05
C VAL A 154 3.41 -16.53 -19.39
N VAL A 155 4.17 -15.44 -19.38
CA VAL A 155 4.67 -14.80 -20.61
C VAL A 155 5.58 -15.73 -21.40
N ARG A 156 6.51 -16.47 -20.76
CA ARG A 156 7.34 -17.46 -21.50
C ARG A 156 6.52 -18.62 -22.05
N ILE A 157 5.46 -19.02 -21.35
CA ILE A 157 4.55 -20.07 -21.84
C ILE A 157 3.81 -19.59 -23.09
N VAL A 158 3.36 -18.33 -23.11
CA VAL A 158 2.55 -17.78 -24.22
C VAL A 158 3.41 -17.37 -25.42
N TYR A 159 4.53 -16.68 -25.19
CA TYR A 159 5.37 -16.10 -26.25
C TYR A 159 6.63 -16.92 -26.56
N GLY A 160 6.90 -17.98 -25.80
CA GLY A 160 8.05 -18.86 -26.00
C GLY A 160 9.29 -18.50 -25.18
N ALA A 161 10.36 -19.27 -25.37
CA ALA A 161 11.59 -19.16 -24.59
C ALA A 161 12.31 -17.81 -24.81
N ASP A 162 12.21 -17.26 -26.02
CA ASP A 162 12.86 -16.02 -26.46
C ASP A 162 12.07 -14.76 -26.10
N ALA A 163 10.96 -14.88 -25.35
CA ALA A 163 10.10 -13.77 -24.96
C ALA A 163 10.83 -12.59 -24.27
N GLN A 164 11.97 -12.85 -23.64
CA GLN A 164 12.81 -11.79 -23.08
C GLN A 164 13.59 -11.02 -24.15
N ALA A 165 14.16 -11.72 -25.13
CA ALA A 165 14.89 -11.12 -26.24
C ALA A 165 13.95 -10.29 -27.13
N ASP A 166 12.70 -10.75 -27.29
CA ASP A 166 11.66 -10.07 -28.05
C ASP A 166 11.02 -8.88 -27.30
N GLY A 167 11.46 -8.61 -26.06
CA GLY A 167 10.99 -7.46 -25.27
C GLY A 167 9.66 -7.65 -24.55
N TYR A 168 9.00 -8.82 -24.63
CA TYR A 168 7.76 -9.11 -23.88
C TYR A 168 7.94 -9.15 -22.36
N MET A 169 9.19 -9.08 -21.88
CA MET A 169 9.56 -8.96 -20.47
C MET A 169 10.27 -7.65 -20.11
N ALA A 170 10.53 -6.79 -21.08
CA ALA A 170 11.08 -5.46 -20.82
C ALA A 170 10.03 -4.63 -20.06
N GLY A 171 10.44 -3.69 -19.20
CA GLY A 171 9.51 -2.81 -18.47
C GLY A 171 8.70 -1.84 -19.35
N ASP A 172 8.69 -2.04 -20.67
CA ASP A 172 7.99 -1.21 -21.64
C ASP A 172 6.53 -1.67 -21.81
N TRP A 173 5.60 -0.72 -21.64
CA TRP A 173 4.16 -0.94 -21.75
C TRP A 173 3.70 -1.25 -23.18
N GLN A 174 4.47 -0.89 -24.21
CA GLN A 174 4.09 -1.17 -25.59
C GLN A 174 4.28 -2.64 -25.95
N THR A 175 5.36 -3.24 -25.47
CA THR A 175 5.77 -4.63 -25.77
C THR A 175 5.35 -5.61 -24.69
N ALA A 176 5.52 -5.29 -23.40
CA ALA A 176 5.27 -6.23 -22.30
C ALA A 176 3.87 -6.16 -21.68
N LYS A 177 2.85 -5.89 -22.50
CA LYS A 177 1.45 -5.71 -22.06
C LYS A 177 0.96 -6.86 -21.17
N LEU A 178 1.15 -8.11 -21.61
CA LEU A 178 0.70 -9.29 -20.88
C LEU A 178 1.38 -9.41 -19.50
N MET A 179 2.70 -9.28 -19.45
CA MET A 179 3.48 -9.38 -18.22
C MET A 179 2.99 -8.36 -17.19
N ILE A 180 2.88 -7.11 -17.64
CA ILE A 180 2.51 -5.97 -16.82
C ILE A 180 1.06 -6.08 -16.35
N SER A 181 0.13 -6.46 -17.24
CA SER A 181 -1.27 -6.67 -16.87
C SER A 181 -1.44 -7.78 -15.83
N LEU A 182 -0.80 -8.94 -16.02
CA LEU A 182 -0.87 -10.04 -15.06
C LEU A 182 -0.29 -9.64 -13.70
N PHE A 183 0.84 -8.93 -13.71
CA PHE A 183 1.48 -8.45 -12.49
C PHE A 183 0.56 -7.52 -11.69
N TRP A 184 -0.04 -6.53 -12.35
CA TRP A 184 -0.91 -5.57 -11.69
C TRP A 184 -2.25 -6.17 -11.27
N ILE A 185 -2.87 -7.01 -12.11
CA ILE A 185 -4.11 -7.73 -11.76
C ILE A 185 -3.86 -8.61 -10.53
N GLY A 186 -2.79 -9.40 -10.51
CA GLY A 186 -2.44 -10.23 -9.36
C GLY A 186 -2.22 -9.41 -8.09
N THR A 187 -1.52 -8.27 -8.20
CA THR A 187 -1.27 -7.36 -7.08
C THR A 187 -2.57 -6.76 -6.54
N VAL A 188 -3.47 -6.31 -7.42
CA VAL A 188 -4.79 -5.79 -7.04
C VAL A 188 -5.63 -6.87 -6.35
N ILE A 189 -5.69 -8.08 -6.90
CA ILE A 189 -6.45 -9.19 -6.32
C ILE A 189 -5.96 -9.48 -4.89
N ILE A 190 -4.64 -9.64 -4.70
CA ILE A 190 -4.10 -9.92 -3.37
C ILE A 190 -4.31 -8.77 -2.40
N SER A 191 -4.20 -7.52 -2.85
CA SER A 191 -4.54 -6.34 -2.02
C SER A 191 -6.00 -6.31 -1.59
N VAL A 192 -6.93 -6.57 -2.51
CA VAL A 192 -8.38 -6.62 -2.21
C VAL A 192 -8.69 -7.75 -1.25
N VAL A 193 -8.15 -8.95 -1.49
CA VAL A 193 -8.33 -10.12 -0.61
C VAL A 193 -7.76 -9.84 0.78
N SER A 194 -6.59 -9.21 0.88
CA SER A 194 -5.97 -8.84 2.17
C SER A 194 -6.83 -7.84 2.95
N ALA A 195 -7.35 -6.81 2.26
CA ALA A 195 -8.24 -5.82 2.87
C ALA A 195 -9.59 -6.44 3.31
N ALA A 196 -10.16 -7.32 2.48
CA ALA A 196 -11.40 -8.02 2.81
C ALA A 196 -11.22 -8.99 3.99
N ALA A 197 -10.11 -9.76 4.00
CA ALA A 197 -9.79 -10.68 5.09
C ALA A 197 -9.68 -9.97 6.44
N TRP A 198 -9.15 -8.75 6.47
CA TRP A 198 -9.15 -7.92 7.68
C TRP A 198 -10.57 -7.53 8.10
N ARG A 199 -11.38 -7.00 7.18
CA ARG A 199 -12.76 -6.60 7.50
C ARG A 199 -13.56 -7.76 8.07
N HIS A 200 -13.47 -8.95 7.47
CA HIS A 200 -14.10 -10.16 7.99
C HIS A 200 -13.63 -10.51 9.41
N ARG A 201 -12.33 -10.35 9.71
CA ARG A 201 -11.77 -10.62 11.05
C ARG A 201 -12.28 -9.63 12.09
N CYS A 202 -12.40 -8.34 11.75
CA CYS A 202 -13.02 -7.34 12.63
C CYS A 202 -14.47 -7.68 12.94
N SER A 203 -15.26 -8.03 11.92
CA SER A 203 -16.67 -8.43 12.11
C SER A 203 -16.79 -9.70 12.97
N ALA A 204 -15.89 -10.67 12.81
CA ALA A 204 -15.85 -11.88 13.64
C ALA A 204 -15.52 -11.57 15.12
N LEU A 205 -14.60 -10.64 15.38
CA LEU A 205 -14.25 -10.24 16.75
C LEU A 205 -15.38 -9.49 17.46
N LEU A 206 -16.14 -8.67 16.72
CA LEU A 206 -17.30 -7.97 17.25
C LEU A 206 -18.47 -8.91 17.56
N THR A 207 -18.62 -10.00 16.80
CA THR A 207 -19.70 -10.98 16.98
C THR A 207 -19.36 -12.09 17.99
N ALA A 208 -18.08 -12.37 18.21
CA ALA A 208 -17.63 -13.36 19.21
C ALA A 208 -17.57 -12.80 20.65
N ALA A 209 -17.85 -11.51 20.87
CA ALA A 209 -17.96 -10.95 22.21
C ALA A 209 -19.17 -11.59 22.93
N PRO A 210 -18.99 -12.29 24.07
CA PRO A 210 -20.06 -13.02 24.72
C PRO A 210 -21.18 -12.06 25.19
N PRO A 211 -22.46 -12.44 25.04
CA PRO A 211 -23.62 -11.59 25.37
C PRO A 211 -23.84 -11.32 26.88
N GLY A 212 -22.81 -11.42 27.72
CA GLY A 212 -22.91 -11.29 29.17
C GLY A 212 -21.73 -10.58 29.85
N SER A 213 -20.71 -10.09 29.13
CA SER A 213 -19.61 -9.34 29.75
C SER A 213 -20.01 -7.87 29.97
N GLY A 214 -20.82 -7.61 31.01
CA GLY A 214 -20.95 -6.34 31.75
C GLY A 214 -21.40 -5.07 31.02
N LEU A 215 -21.39 -5.04 29.70
CA LEU A 215 -21.54 -3.82 28.91
C LEU A 215 -23.01 -3.55 28.54
N ALA A 216 -23.84 -4.59 28.53
CA ALA A 216 -25.29 -4.46 28.39
C ALA A 216 -25.99 -3.95 29.68
N VAL A 217 -25.37 -4.12 30.85
CA VAL A 217 -25.95 -3.67 32.14
C VAL A 217 -25.78 -2.16 32.34
N ALA A 218 -24.72 -1.57 31.78
CA ALA A 218 -24.47 -0.13 31.88
C ALA A 218 -25.47 0.74 31.09
N LEU A 219 -26.14 0.17 30.08
CA LEU A 219 -27.16 0.88 29.28
C LEU A 219 -28.57 0.77 29.87
N SER A 220 -28.80 -0.07 30.89
CA SER A 220 -30.10 -0.21 31.55
C SER A 220 -30.19 0.57 32.87
N GLN A 221 -29.10 1.20 33.33
CA GLN A 221 -29.05 1.95 34.60
C GLN A 221 -29.01 3.48 34.44
N ASN A 222 -29.14 3.99 33.22
CA ASN A 222 -29.13 5.43 32.93
C ASN A 222 -30.48 5.96 32.40
N ASP A 223 -31.57 5.22 32.61
CA ASP A 223 -32.94 5.76 32.53
C ASP A 223 -33.39 6.31 33.90
#